data_AF-A0A5B7E3Z7-F1
#
_entry.id   AF-A0A5B7E3Z7-F1
#
_cell.length_a   1.000
_cell.length_b   1.000
_cell.length_c   1.000
_cell.angle_alpha   90.00
_cell.angle_beta   90.00
_cell.angle_gamma   90.00
#
_symmetry.space_group_name_H-M   'P 1'
#
loop_
_entity.id
_entity.type
_entity.pdbx_description
1 polymer ?
#
loop_
_entity_poly.entity_id
_entity_poly.type
_entity_poly.pdbx_seq_one_letter_code
_entity_poly.pdbx_strand_id
1 'polypeptide(L)' 'MQSDSITLLSDPAVAAAQVKLPTFSVINAPTWFQWVEVQFRLKRITSSTTHADHIIASLPECY' A
#
# COMPACT_ATOMS: atom_id res chain seq x y z
N MET A 1 -20.70 17.83 29.29
CA MET A 1 -19.81 16.67 29.09
C MET A 1 -20.06 16.18 27.68
N GLN A 2 -19.43 16.82 26.70
CA GLN A 2 -19.57 16.45 25.30
C GLN A 2 -18.39 15.53 24.99
N SER A 3 -18.66 14.24 25.00
CA SER A 3 -17.70 13.22 24.59
C SER A 3 -17.71 13.21 23.07
N ASP A 4 -16.80 13.98 22.48
CA ASP A 4 -16.54 13.94 21.06
C ASP A 4 -16.06 12.52 20.72
N SER A 5 -16.94 11.75 20.08
CA SER A 5 -16.60 10.50 19.45
C SER A 5 -15.47 10.76 18.47
N ILE A 6 -14.26 10.33 18.86
CA ILE A 6 -13.08 10.33 18.00
C ILE A 6 -13.44 9.48 16.78
N THR A 7 -13.88 10.17 15.73
CA THR A 7 -13.84 9.62 14.39
C THR A 7 -12.38 9.30 14.18
N LEU A 8 -12.06 8.00 14.17
CA LEU A 8 -10.76 7.43 13.83
C LEU A 8 -10.38 7.99 12.46
N LEU A 9 -9.78 9.18 12.47
CA LEU A 9 -9.21 9.82 11.31
C LEU A 9 -8.11 8.87 10.90
N SER A 10 -8.38 8.08 9.87
CA SER A 10 -7.50 7.03 9.37
C SER A 10 -6.11 7.61 9.19
N ASP A 11 -5.23 7.33 10.15
CA ASP A 11 -3.85 7.79 10.11
C ASP A 11 -3.23 7.19 8.83
N PRO A 12 -2.72 8.02 7.91
CA PRO A 12 -2.08 7.53 6.69
C PRO A 12 -0.97 6.51 6.98
N ALA A 13 -0.30 6.61 8.13
CA ALA A 13 0.71 5.65 8.57
C ALA A 13 0.11 4.27 8.90
N VAL A 14 -1.07 4.24 9.53
CA VAL A 14 -1.81 2.99 9.81
C VAL A 14 -2.35 2.37 8.52
N ALA A 15 -2.80 3.19 7.57
CA ALA A 15 -3.27 2.72 6.26
C ALA A 15 -2.13 2.11 5.42
N ALA A 16 -0.93 2.68 5.47
CA ALA A 16 0.26 2.15 4.80
C ALA A 16 0.68 0.78 5.33
N ALA A 17 0.71 0.61 6.66
CA ALA A 17 1.05 -0.66 7.31
C ALA A 17 0.10 -1.83 6.94
N GLN A 18 -1.12 -1.53 6.47
CA GLN A 18 -2.12 -2.55 6.10
C GLN A 18 -2.05 -2.98 4.63
N VAL A 19 -1.23 -2.36 3.78
CA VAL A 19 -1.13 -2.75 2.37
C VAL A 19 -0.12 -3.88 2.21
N LYS A 20 -0.66 -5.09 2.04
CA LYS A 20 0.11 -6.25 1.60
C LYS A 20 -0.10 -6.46 0.12
N LEU A 21 0.91 -6.16 -0.68
CA LEU A 21 0.90 -6.40 -2.12
C LEU A 21 1.12 -7.89 -2.42
N PRO A 22 0.62 -8.39 -3.56
CA PRO A 22 0.98 -9.72 -4.04
C PRO A 22 2.46 -9.75 -4.43
N THR A 23 3.11 -10.92 -4.32
CA THR A 23 4.48 -11.10 -4.82
C THR A 23 4.59 -10.71 -6.29
N PHE A 24 5.67 -10.02 -6.65
CA PHE A 24 5.92 -9.59 -8.02
C PHE A 24 5.99 -10.79 -8.98
N SER A 25 5.37 -10.62 -10.15
CA SER A 25 5.36 -11.63 -11.22
C SER A 25 5.90 -11.03 -12.50
N VAL A 26 7.01 -11.58 -12.99
CA VAL A 26 7.61 -11.20 -14.28
C VAL A 26 6.74 -11.57 -15.48
N ILE A 27 5.92 -12.61 -15.36
CA ILE A 27 5.07 -13.11 -16.45
C ILE A 27 3.96 -12.11 -16.78
N ASN A 28 3.39 -11.46 -15.75
CA ASN A 28 2.28 -10.53 -15.89
C ASN A 28 2.59 -9.17 -15.24
N ALA A 29 3.81 -8.66 -15.43
CA ALA A 29 4.29 -7.45 -14.78
C ALA A 29 3.35 -6.23 -14.97
N PRO A 30 2.81 -5.93 -16.18
CA PRO A 30 1.90 -4.79 -16.35
C PRO A 30 0.63 -4.91 -15.50
N THR A 31 0.02 -6.10 -15.47
CA THR A 31 -1.18 -6.36 -14.66
C THR A 31 -0.88 -6.25 -13.17
N TRP A 32 0.30 -6.72 -12.74
CA TRP A 32 0.74 -6.60 -11.35
C TRP A 32 0.84 -5.13 -10.93
N PHE A 33 1.53 -4.30 -11.72
CA PHE A 33 1.66 -2.86 -11.42
C PHE A 33 0.31 -2.14 -11.38
N GLN A 34 -0.61 -2.46 -12.29
CA GLN A 34 -1.97 -1.90 -12.27
C GLN A 34 -2.71 -2.23 -10.98
N TRP A 35 -2.61 -3.47 -10.51
CA TRP A 35 -3.23 -3.88 -9.24
C TRP A 35 -2.63 -3.16 -8.04
N VAL A 36 -1.31 -3.04 -7.99
CA VAL A 36 -0.59 -2.32 -6.93
C VAL A 36 -1.02 -0.85 -6.88
N GLU A 37 -1.07 -0.19 -8.03
CA GLU A 37 -1.49 1.21 -8.15
C GLU A 37 -2.93 1.42 -7.68
N VAL A 38 -3.85 0.50 -8.01
CA VAL A 38 -5.23 0.53 -7.51
C VAL A 38 -5.26 0.41 -5.98
N GLN A 39 -4.48 -0.50 -5.39
CA GLN A 39 -4.41 -0.65 -3.93
C GLN A 39 -3.88 0.61 -3.25
N PHE A 40 -2.81 1.21 -3.77
CA PHE A 40 -2.28 2.47 -3.24
C PHE A 40 -3.31 3.60 -3.28
N ARG A 41 -4.04 3.74 -4.39
CA ARG A 41 -5.12 4.75 -4.51
C ARG A 41 -6.25 4.51 -3.54
N LEU A 42 -6.73 3.27 -3.40
CA LEU A 42 -7.81 2.91 -2.47
C LEU A 42 -7.43 3.21 -1.01
N LYS A 43 -6.14 3.07 -0.69
CA LYS A 43 -5.60 3.27 0.66
C LYS A 43 -5.01 4.65 0.88
N ARG A 44 -5.13 5.53 -0.12
CA ARG A 44 -4.58 6.91 -0.12
C ARG A 44 -3.08 6.95 0.21
N ILE A 45 -2.34 5.93 -0.20
CA ILE A 45 -0.87 5.96 -0.12
C ILE A 45 -0.38 6.85 -1.25
N THR A 46 0.14 8.02 -0.90
CA THR A 46 0.63 9.03 -1.87
C THR A 46 2.12 9.30 -1.75
N SER A 47 2.77 8.78 -0.70
CA SER A 47 4.20 8.92 -0.48
C SER A 47 4.97 8.03 -1.46
N SER A 48 5.80 8.64 -2.31
CA SER A 48 6.67 7.92 -3.24
C SER A 48 7.64 6.97 -2.53
N THR A 49 8.14 7.35 -1.36
CA THR A 49 9.01 6.48 -0.54
C THR A 49 8.25 5.24 -0.10
N THR A 50 7.03 5.41 0.41
CA THR A 50 6.19 4.30 0.85
C THR A 50 5.81 3.37 -0.31
N HIS A 51 5.54 3.93 -1.50
CA HIS A 51 5.34 3.12 -2.71
C HIS A 51 6.56 2.24 -3.02
N ALA A 52 7.74 2.84 -3.02
CA ALA A 52 8.99 2.13 -3.30
C ALA A 52 9.24 1.02 -2.29
N ASP A 53 9.08 1.30 -1.00
CA ASP A 53 9.25 0.31 0.07
C ASP A 53 8.32 -0.90 -0.11
N HIS A 54 7.04 -0.66 -0.41
CA HIS A 54 6.09 -1.74 -0.68
C HIS A 54 6.45 -2.55 -1.93
N ILE A 55 6.89 -1.90 -3.01
CA ILE A 55 7.31 -2.58 -4.24
C ILE A 55 8.52 -3.46 -3.98
N ILE A 56 9.56 -2.94 -3.30
CA ILE A 56 10.78 -3.68 -2.95
C ILE A 56 10.44 -4.88 -2.07
N ALA A 57 9.60 -4.70 -1.06
CA ALA A 57 9.16 -5.78 -0.17
C ALA A 57 8.33 -6.86 -0.88
N SER A 58 7.84 -6.59 -2.10
CA SER A 58 7.07 -7.54 -2.90
C SER A 58 7.93 -8.32 -3.89
N LEU A 59 9.20 -7.97 -4.04
CA LEU A 59 10.13 -8.70 -4.90
C LEU A 59 10.47 -10.07 -4.27
N PRO A 60 10.62 -11.12 -5.08
CA PRO A 60 11.13 -12.40 -4.58
C PRO A 60 12.54 -12.24 -4.00
N GLU A 61 12.87 -12.99 -2.94
CA GLU A 61 14.21 -12.99 -2.31
C GLU A 61 15.35 -13.50 -3.20
N CYS A 62 15.04 -13.95 -4.43
CA CYS A 62 15.99 -14.53 -5.37
C CYS A 62 16.22 -13.60 -6.58
N TYR A 63 17.02 -12.56 -6.39
CA TYR A 63 17.74 -11.82 -7.44
C TYR A 63 19.12 -11.41 -6.96
#